data_AF-A0AAN6U042-F1
#
_entry.id   AF-A0AAN6U042-F1
#
_cell.length_a   1.000
_cell.length_b   1.000
_cell.length_c   1.000
_cell.angle_alpha   90.00
_cell.angle_beta   90.00
_cell.angle_gamma   90.00
#
_symmetry.space_group_name_H-M   'P 1'
#
loop_
_entity.id
_entity.type
_entity.pdbx_description
1 polymer ?
#
loop_
_entity_poly.entity_id
_entity_poly.type
_entity_poly.pdbx_seq_one_letter_code
_entity_poly.pdbx_strand_id
1 'polypeptide(L)' 'VELRILRRRFFITSKGFFGLGPRNAKPGDAVFILYGCSVPVILRRSREFWTFIGEAFVAGIMDGEVIQ' A
#
# COMPACT_ATOMS: atom_id res chain seq x y z
N VAL A 1 -9.55 -18.27 10.74
CA VAL A 1 -9.02 -17.31 9.76
C VAL A 1 -9.23 -15.93 10.35
N GLU A 2 -8.20 -15.32 10.93
CA GLU A 2 -8.31 -14.04 11.62
C GLU A 2 -8.54 -12.91 10.61
N LEU A 3 -9.62 -12.13 10.79
CA LEU A 3 -9.93 -11.01 9.91
C LEU A 3 -8.87 -9.92 10.10
N ARG A 4 -7.83 -9.93 9.25
CA ARG A 4 -6.70 -8.98 9.18
C ARG A 4 -7.10 -7.50 8.97
N ILE A 5 -8.39 -7.16 9.03
CA ILE A 5 -8.94 -5.83 8.77
C ILE A 5 -8.86 -4.92 9.99
N LEU A 6 -8.92 -5.46 11.23
CA LEU A 6 -9.13 -4.69 12.46
C LEU A 6 -8.03 -3.68 12.83
N ARG A 7 -6.95 -3.57 12.06
CA ARG A 7 -5.89 -2.56 12.23
C ARG A 7 -5.42 -1.95 10.91
N ARG A 8 -6.26 -2.00 9.88
CA ARG A 8 -5.98 -1.44 8.57
C ARG A 8 -6.69 -0.09 8.41
N ARG A 9 -6.07 0.82 7.64
CA ARG A 9 -6.65 2.10 7.26
C ARG A 9 -7.08 2.05 5.80
N PHE A 10 -8.33 2.38 5.54
CA PHE A 10 -8.80 2.60 4.18
C PHE A 10 -8.16 3.85 3.60
N PHE A 11 -7.74 3.77 2.34
CA PHE A 11 -7.20 4.89 1.60
C PHE A 11 -7.64 4.86 0.13
N ILE A 12 -7.59 6.04 -0.48
CA ILE A 12 -7.74 6.25 -1.92
C ILE A 12 -6.43 6.85 -2.41
N THR A 13 -5.81 6.23 -3.40
CA THR A 13 -4.59 6.78 -4.03
C THR A 13 -4.93 8.00 -4.89
N SER A 14 -3.94 8.82 -5.23
CA SER A 14 -4.13 9.94 -6.17
C SER A 14 -4.56 9.50 -7.58
N LYS A 15 -4.35 8.22 -7.94
CA LYS A 15 -4.82 7.62 -9.19
C LYS A 15 -6.23 7.01 -9.08
N GLY A 16 -6.91 7.14 -7.93
CA GLY A 16 -8.27 6.65 -7.72
C GLY A 16 -8.39 5.20 -7.24
N PHE A 17 -7.28 4.46 -7.07
CA PHE A 17 -7.33 3.10 -6.53
C PHE A 17 -7.72 3.08 -5.05
N PHE A 18 -8.57 2.11 -4.69
CA PHE A 18 -8.99 1.83 -3.31
C PHE A 18 -8.06 0.81 -2.65
N GLY A 19 -7.72 1.03 -1.38
CA GLY A 19 -6.85 0.12 -0.66
C GLY A 19 -7.01 0.11 0.86
N LEU A 20 -6.38 -0.90 1.47
CA LEU A 20 -6.27 -1.10 2.91
C LEU A 20 -4.80 -1.20 3.30
N GLY A 21 -4.31 -0.21 4.03
CA GLY A 21 -2.91 -0.10 4.46
C GLY A 21 -2.75 -0.24 5.98
N PRO A 22 -1.52 -0.14 6.51
CA PRO A 22 -1.27 -0.11 7.95
C PRO A 22 -1.96 1.09 8.63
N ARG A 23 -2.29 0.97 9.93
CA ARG A 23 -2.99 2.04 10.68
C ARG A 23 -2.27 3.39 10.67
N ASN A 24 -0.94 3.38 10.60
CA ASN A 24 -0.05 4.55 10.56
C ASN A 24 0.22 5.09 9.14
N ALA A 25 -0.43 4.53 8.11
CA ALA A 25 -0.47 5.12 6.78
C ALA A 25 -1.16 6.49 6.82
N LYS A 26 -0.66 7.46 6.05
CA LYS A 26 -1.16 8.85 6.03
C LYS A 26 -0.95 9.50 4.65
N PRO A 27 -1.61 10.63 4.36
CA PRO A 27 -1.37 11.38 3.13
C PRO A 27 0.12 11.71 2.93
N GLY A 28 0.59 11.55 1.70
CA GLY A 28 2.02 11.65 1.33
C GLY A 28 2.76 10.31 1.33
N ASP A 29 2.16 9.24 1.87
CA ASP A 29 2.63 7.88 1.64
C ASP A 29 2.29 7.41 0.22
N ALA A 30 3.11 6.52 -0.33
CA ALA A 30 2.98 6.02 -1.69
C ALA A 30 2.93 4.49 -1.72
N VAL A 31 2.10 3.95 -2.62
CA VAL A 31 2.02 2.52 -2.89
C VAL A 31 3.10 2.15 -3.90
N PHE A 32 3.86 1.10 -3.60
CA PHE A 32 4.89 0.53 -4.47
C PHE A 32 4.61 -0.96 -4.69
N ILE A 33 4.95 -1.42 -5.89
CA ILE A 33 5.13 -2.85 -6.19
C ILE A 33 6.64 -3.04 -6.26
N LEU A 34 7.20 -3.76 -5.28
CA LEU A 34 8.63 -4.05 -5.26
C LEU A 34 8.89 -5.37 -5.96
N TYR A 35 9.94 -5.41 -6.79
CA TYR A 35 10.35 -6.65 -7.45
C TYR A 35 10.62 -7.76 -6.42
N GLY A 36 10.00 -8.92 -6.63
CA GLY A 36 10.09 -10.08 -5.73
C GLY A 36 9.10 -10.06 -4.55
N CYS A 37 8.33 -8.98 -4.34
CA CYS A 37 7.24 -8.98 -3.37
C CYS A 37 5.94 -9.50 -4.01
N SER A 38 5.17 -10.29 -3.26
CA SER A 38 3.88 -10.82 -3.70
C SER A 38 2.69 -9.87 -3.45
N VAL A 39 2.93 -8.75 -2.77
CA VAL A 39 1.89 -7.77 -2.40
C VAL A 39 2.39 -6.34 -2.56
N PRO A 40 1.50 -5.37 -2.85
CA PRO A 40 1.82 -3.96 -2.75
C PRO A 40 2.29 -3.57 -1.34
N VAL A 41 3.14 -2.55 -1.26
CA VAL A 41 3.65 -2.01 0.00
C VAL A 41 3.48 -0.51 0.06
N ILE A 42 3.34 0.04 1.26
CA ILE A 42 3.32 1.48 1.49
C ILE A 42 4.71 1.92 1.94
N LEU A 43 5.27 2.86 1.20
CA LEU A 43 6.52 3.53 1.52
C LEU A 43 6.28 5.01 1.78
N ARG A 44 7.06 5.57 2.71
CA ARG A 44 7.08 7.01 2.99
C ARG A 44 8.42 7.60 2.57
N ARG A 45 8.41 8.65 1.76
CA ARG A 45 9.62 9.36 1.34
C ARG A 45 10.13 10.23 2.48
N SER A 46 11.43 10.12 2.76
CA SER A 46 12.20 11.14 3.48
C SER A 46 13.11 11.88 2.48
N ARG A 47 14.01 12.76 2.94
CA ARG A 47 14.93 13.47 2.01
C ARG A 47 15.79 12.49 1.21
N GLU A 48 16.32 11.46 1.87
CA GLU A 48 17.34 10.59 1.28
C GLU A 48 16.82 9.16 1.08
N PHE A 49 16.05 8.63 2.03
CA PHE A 49 15.60 7.24 2.04
C PHE A 49 14.08 7.09 1.97
N TRP A 50 13.65 5.86 1.69
CA TRP A 50 12.26 5.44 1.81
C TRP A 50 12.09 4.60 3.07
N THR A 51 11.09 4.90 3.87
CA THR A 51 10.73 4.12 5.05
C THR A 51 9.60 3.16 4.70
N PHE A 52 9.78 1.88 5.00
CA PHE A 52 8.72 0.87 4.89
C PHE A 52 7.68 1.08 5.99
N ILE A 53 6.43 1.31 5.58
CA ILE A 53 5.30 1.50 6.51
C ILE A 53 4.56 0.17 6.74
N GLY A 54 4.46 -0.65 5.69
CA GLY A 54 3.88 -1.99 5.74
C GLY A 54 3.22 -2.39 4.43
N GLU A 55 2.76 -3.64 4.38
CA GLU A 55 2.02 -4.19 3.24
C GLU A 55 0.68 -3.47 3.04
N ALA A 56 0.14 -3.49 1.82
CA ALA A 56 -1.19 -3.00 1.50
C ALA A 56 -1.96 -3.99 0.63
N PHE A 57 -3.28 -4.00 0.83
CA PHE A 57 -4.20 -4.50 -0.17
C PHE A 57 -4.62 -3.33 -1.07
N VAL A 58 -4.54 -3.49 -2.39
CA VAL A 58 -5.02 -2.48 -3.34
C VAL A 58 -5.83 -3.16 -4.42
N ALA A 59 -7.11 -2.82 -4.49
CA ALA A 59 -8.05 -3.38 -5.46
C ALA A 59 -7.60 -3.06 -6.90
N GLY A 60 -7.68 -4.04 -7.80
CA GLY A 60 -7.22 -3.94 -9.19
C GLY A 60 -5.70 -4.07 -9.38
N ILE A 61 -4.89 -3.80 -8.35
CA ILE A 61 -3.43 -4.02 -8.45
C ILE A 61 -3.09 -5.48 -8.12
N MET A 62 -3.70 -6.04 -7.07
CA MET A 62 -3.38 -7.39 -6.60
C MET A 62 -3.83 -8.50 -7.56
N ASP A 63 -4.76 -8.22 -8.47
CA ASP A 63 -5.21 -9.15 -9.51
C ASP A 63 -4.31 -9.11 -10.76
N GLY A 64 -3.21 -8.35 -10.72
CA GLY A 64 -2.25 -8.24 -11.83
C GLY A 64 -2.70 -7.33 -12.96
N GLU A 65 -3.79 -6.58 -12.77
CA GLU A 65 -4.37 -5.72 -13.81
C GLU A 65 -3.61 -4.39 -13.99
N VAL A 66 -2.69 -4.09 -13.08
CA VAL A 66 -1.88 -2.87 -13.12
C VAL A 66 -0.41 -3.25 -13.26
N ILE A 67 0.10 -3.01 -14.47
CA ILE A 67 1.52 -3.03 -14.79
C ILE A 67 1.98 -1.57 -14.83
N GLN A 68 3.04 -1.23 -14.11
CA GLN A 68 3.70 0.08 -14.23
C GLN A 68 5.16 -0.12 -14.58
#